data_AF-A0A8H8QXN4-F1
#
_entry.id   AF-A0A8H8QXN4-F1
#
_cell.length_a   1.000
_cell.length_b   1.000
_cell.length_c   1.000
_cell.angle_alpha   90.00
_cell.angle_beta   90.00
_cell.angle_gamma   90.00
#
_symmetry.space_group_name_H-M   'P 1'
#
loop_
_entity.id
_entity.type
_entity.pdbx_description
1 polymer ?
#
loop_
_entity_poly.entity_id
_entity_poly.type
_entity_poly.pdbx_seq_one_letter_code
_entity_poly.pdbx_strand_id
1 'polypeptide(L)'
;MLALPLFRKTTAIRTAIRSISTLQSNPHIYVFPHPSSPSTAHLLSLLPTSPPSVKLSLGTTTQIPPTPDSLTENPRFLSILNEVLSQHAASDPMVAGQAAAFASSSGSALGSGGMFFPQQRKKHVPRAGGGGGTGGDGAGGASSQGGAGGGGR
;
A
#
# COMPACT_ATOMS: atom_id res chain seq x y z
N MET A 1 -19.80 -15.14 73.16
CA MET A 1 -19.93 -15.31 71.70
C MET A 1 -19.64 -13.96 71.05
N LEU A 2 -18.51 -13.83 70.34
CA LEU A 2 -18.11 -12.60 69.65
C LEU A 2 -18.71 -12.61 68.24
N ALA A 3 -19.56 -11.62 67.93
CA ALA A 3 -20.09 -11.40 66.58
C ALA A 3 -19.14 -10.47 65.81
N LEU A 4 -18.59 -10.96 64.70
CA LEU A 4 -17.76 -10.18 63.77
C LEU A 4 -18.66 -9.36 62.82
N PRO A 5 -18.41 -8.05 62.61
CA PRO A 5 -19.12 -7.29 61.59
C PRO A 5 -18.54 -7.60 60.19
N LEU A 6 -19.40 -8.08 59.29
CA LEU A 6 -19.09 -8.18 57.85
C LEU A 6 -18.95 -6.77 57.27
N PHE A 7 -17.72 -6.34 56.99
CA PHE A 7 -17.45 -5.17 56.17
C PHE A 7 -17.81 -5.47 54.71
N ARG A 8 -18.97 -4.98 54.25
CA ARG A 8 -19.28 -4.91 52.81
C ARG A 8 -18.40 -3.81 52.19
N LYS A 9 -17.30 -4.20 51.54
CA LYS A 9 -16.56 -3.30 50.65
C LYS A 9 -17.47 -2.95 49.48
N THR A 10 -18.06 -1.77 49.50
CA THR A 10 -18.73 -1.20 48.32
C THR A 10 -17.65 -0.86 47.29
N THR A 11 -17.49 -1.72 46.30
CA THR A 11 -16.61 -1.47 45.16
C THR A 11 -17.19 -0.29 44.38
N ALA A 12 -16.56 0.88 44.47
CA ALA A 12 -16.95 2.03 43.69
C ALA A 12 -16.76 1.70 42.20
N ILE A 13 -17.87 1.59 41.45
CA ILE A 13 -17.85 1.52 40.00
C ILE A 13 -17.45 2.90 39.51
N ARG A 14 -16.14 3.13 39.34
CA ARG A 14 -15.63 4.31 38.64
C ARG A 14 -16.10 4.20 37.20
N THR A 15 -17.08 5.01 36.83
CA THR A 15 -17.41 5.28 35.43
C THR A 15 -16.18 5.89 34.77
N ALA A 16 -15.41 5.06 34.07
CA ALA A 16 -14.31 5.53 33.24
C ALA A 16 -14.91 6.42 32.14
N ILE A 17 -14.71 7.73 32.27
CA ILE A 17 -15.11 8.71 31.26
C ILE A 17 -14.27 8.40 30.03
N ARG A 18 -14.93 7.98 28.93
CA ARG A 18 -14.29 7.56 27.68
C ARG A 18 -14.02 8.80 26.83
N SER A 19 -12.79 9.31 26.83
CA SER A 19 -12.38 10.37 25.91
C SER A 19 -11.86 9.76 24.61
N ILE A 20 -12.51 10.05 23.49
CA ILE A 20 -11.99 9.81 22.14
C ILE A 20 -11.33 11.12 21.71
N SER A 21 -10.02 11.10 21.48
CA SER A 21 -9.31 12.24 20.88
C SER A 21 -8.69 11.81 19.56
N THR A 22 -8.43 12.76 18.67
CA THR A 22 -7.73 12.51 17.40
C THR A 22 -6.39 13.25 17.42
N LEU A 23 -5.43 12.78 16.62
CA LEU A 23 -4.16 13.51 16.48
C LEU A 23 -4.38 14.80 15.69
N GLN A 24 -3.79 15.93 16.13
CA GLN A 24 -3.96 17.24 15.48
C GLN A 24 -3.54 17.23 14.00
N SER A 25 -2.49 16.48 13.65
CA SER A 25 -2.02 16.35 12.27
C SER A 25 -2.72 15.24 11.48
N ASN A 26 -3.47 14.36 12.15
CA ASN A 26 -4.03 13.18 11.53
C ASN A 26 -5.43 12.89 12.12
N PRO A 27 -6.49 13.51 11.57
CA PRO A 27 -7.84 13.45 12.15
C PRO A 27 -8.48 12.07 12.08
N HIS A 28 -7.97 11.19 11.21
CA HIS A 28 -8.46 9.81 11.06
C HIS A 28 -7.81 8.82 12.04
N ILE A 29 -6.84 9.27 12.83
CA ILE A 29 -6.22 8.45 13.87
C ILE A 29 -6.87 8.79 15.20
N TYR A 30 -7.65 7.85 15.71
CA TYR A 30 -8.33 7.93 16.99
C TYR A 30 -7.42 7.42 18.10
N VAL A 31 -7.45 8.13 19.22
CA VAL A 31 -6.69 7.88 20.43
C VAL A 31 -7.65 7.44 21.53
N PHE A 32 -7.38 6.28 22.09
CA PHE A 32 -8.15 5.69 23.17
C PHE A 32 -7.24 5.44 24.39
N PRO A 33 -7.77 5.47 25.62
CA PRO A 33 -7.02 5.00 26.78
C PRO A 33 -6.76 3.49 26.68
N HIS A 34 -5.55 3.05 27.02
CA HIS A 34 -5.21 1.62 26.99
C HIS A 34 -6.02 0.84 28.06
N PRO A 35 -6.59 -0.34 27.74
CA PRO A 35 -7.49 -1.06 28.63
C PRO A 35 -6.84 -1.55 29.93
N SER A 36 -5.53 -1.84 29.90
CA SER A 36 -4.78 -2.31 31.08
C SER A 36 -4.11 -1.17 31.86
N SER A 37 -3.81 -0.05 31.19
CA SER A 37 -2.95 1.01 31.72
C SER A 37 -3.36 2.38 31.15
N PRO A 38 -4.55 2.88 31.52
CA PRO A 38 -5.15 4.06 30.89
C PRO A 38 -4.41 5.37 31.18
N SER A 39 -3.54 5.42 32.18
CA SER A 39 -2.80 6.61 32.62
C SER A 39 -1.44 6.77 31.95
N THR A 40 -0.85 5.69 31.43
CA THR A 40 0.53 5.68 30.91
C THR A 40 0.62 5.25 29.45
N ALA A 41 -0.43 4.62 28.91
CA ALA A 41 -0.47 4.16 27.54
C ALA A 41 -1.80 4.55 26.87
N HIS A 42 -1.68 4.90 25.60
CA HIS A 42 -2.77 5.23 24.71
C HIS A 42 -2.75 4.27 23.52
N LEU A 43 -3.92 3.91 23.03
CA LEU A 43 -4.12 3.02 21.91
C LEU A 43 -4.52 3.85 20.69
N LEU A 44 -3.83 3.63 19.57
CA LEU A 44 -4.09 4.33 18.30
C LEU A 44 -4.89 3.41 17.36
N SER A 45 -6.02 3.87 16.85
CA SER A 45 -6.92 3.09 15.99
C SER A 45 -7.38 3.92 14.79
N LEU A 46 -7.56 3.27 13.64
CA LEU A 46 -8.17 3.86 12.45
C LEU A 46 -9.70 3.80 12.47
N LEU A 47 -10.27 2.98 13.37
CA LEU A 47 -11.70 2.76 13.48
C LEU A 47 -12.25 3.51 14.70
N PRO A 48 -13.33 4.29 14.55
CA PRO A 48 -14.02 4.96 15.66
C PRO A 48 -14.93 3.98 16.43
N THR A 49 -14.42 2.81 16.81
CA THR A 49 -15.21 1.76 17.49
C THR A 49 -15.01 1.81 19.01
N SER A 50 -16.11 1.66 19.76
CA SER A 50 -16.11 1.58 21.24
C SER A 50 -16.85 0.31 21.68
N PRO A 51 -16.17 -0.65 22.33
CA PRO A 51 -14.77 -0.63 22.77
C PRO A 51 -13.76 -0.77 21.60
N PRO A 52 -12.58 -0.14 21.70
CA PRO A 52 -11.55 -0.23 20.67
C PRO A 52 -11.00 -1.66 20.60
N SER A 53 -10.87 -2.19 19.38
CA SER A 53 -10.28 -3.51 19.16
C SER A 53 -8.75 -3.42 19.14
N VAL A 54 -8.10 -3.91 20.20
CA VAL A 54 -6.63 -3.96 20.32
C VAL A 54 -5.99 -4.79 19.18
N LYS A 55 -6.73 -5.73 18.59
CA LYS A 55 -6.21 -6.53 17.47
C LYS A 55 -6.16 -5.74 16.16
N LEU A 56 -7.06 -4.77 15.97
CA LEU A 56 -7.20 -3.95 14.77
C LEU A 56 -6.57 -2.55 14.94
N SER A 57 -6.00 -2.26 16.11
CA SER A 57 -5.33 -0.99 16.38
C SER A 57 -3.98 -0.92 15.66
N LEU A 58 -3.55 0.31 15.34
CA LEU A 58 -2.23 0.61 14.81
C LEU A 58 -1.12 0.21 15.78
N GLY A 59 -1.35 0.47 17.07
CA GLY A 59 -0.36 0.23 18.11
C GLY A 59 -0.69 0.96 19.40
N THR A 60 0.28 0.99 20.30
CA THR A 60 0.18 1.72 21.57
C THR A 60 1.29 2.75 21.70
N THR A 61 0.98 3.90 22.30
CA THR A 61 1.93 4.99 22.52
C THR A 61 1.90 5.47 23.97
N THR A 62 3.04 5.91 24.48
CA THR A 62 3.17 6.45 25.84
C THR A 62 3.09 7.98 25.90
N GLN A 63 3.16 8.66 24.74
CA GLN A 63 3.15 10.13 24.65
C GLN A 63 2.27 10.60 23.50
N ILE A 64 1.60 11.74 23.67
CA ILE A 64 0.80 12.39 22.62
C ILE A 64 1.36 13.82 22.46
N PRO A 65 1.88 14.21 21.29
CA PRO A 65 1.91 13.46 20.03
C PRO A 65 2.93 12.30 20.05
N PRO A 66 2.67 11.20 19.30
CA PRO A 66 3.55 10.04 19.28
C PRO A 66 4.90 10.35 18.60
N THR A 67 5.99 9.98 19.26
CA THR A 67 7.34 9.91 18.68
C THR A 67 7.69 8.47 18.29
N PRO A 68 8.66 8.23 17.37
CA PRO A 68 9.07 6.89 16.97
C PRO A 68 9.46 5.99 18.14
N ASP A 69 10.11 6.54 19.17
CA ASP A 69 10.53 5.80 20.36
C ASP A 69 9.38 5.50 21.33
N SER A 70 8.32 6.31 21.30
CA SER A 70 7.15 6.15 22.17
C SER A 70 6.11 5.19 21.59
N LEU A 71 6.18 4.88 20.29
CA LEU A 71 5.20 4.07 19.57
C LEU A 71 5.65 2.61 19.52
N THR A 72 4.76 1.74 19.96
CA THR A 72 4.89 0.29 19.80
C THR A 72 3.85 -0.17 18.80
N GLU A 73 4.31 -0.59 17.62
CA GLU A 73 3.43 -1.02 16.53
C GLU A 73 2.78 -2.37 16.82
N ASN A 74 1.58 -2.55 16.30
CA ASN A 74 0.92 -3.86 16.30
C ASN A 74 1.44 -4.71 15.12
N PRO A 75 2.15 -5.83 15.37
CA PRO A 75 2.75 -6.63 14.31
C PRO A 75 1.72 -7.29 13.38
N ARG A 76 0.45 -7.41 13.80
CA ARG A 76 -0.63 -7.95 12.97
C ARG A 76 -1.30 -6.92 12.07
N PHE A 77 -1.04 -5.64 12.27
CA PHE A 77 -1.72 -4.58 11.54
C PHE A 77 -1.45 -4.69 10.03
N LEU A 78 -0.19 -4.88 9.63
CA LEU A 78 0.18 -5.01 8.22
C LEU A 78 -0.45 -6.24 7.55
N SER A 79 -0.54 -7.37 8.24
CA SER A 79 -1.20 -8.56 7.66
C SER A 79 -2.69 -8.32 7.40
N ILE A 80 -3.38 -7.64 8.32
CA ILE A 80 -4.80 -7.30 8.17
C ILE A 80 -4.97 -6.29 7.03
N LEU A 81 -4.11 -5.29 6.95
CA LEU A 81 -4.14 -4.28 5.89
C LEU A 81 -3.98 -4.94 4.52
N ASN A 82 -3.02 -5.86 4.38
CA ASN A 82 -2.81 -6.60 3.14
C ASN A 82 -4.01 -7.48 2.77
N GLU A 83 -4.64 -8.13 3.75
CA GLU A 83 -5.86 -8.91 3.53
C GLU A 83 -7.00 -8.01 3.00
N VAL A 84 -7.25 -6.88 3.67
CA VAL A 84 -8.26 -5.91 3.25
C VAL A 84 -7.98 -5.37 1.85
N LEU A 85 -6.72 -5.01 1.56
CA LEU A 85 -6.32 -4.54 0.24
C LEU A 85 -6.52 -5.62 -0.82
N SER A 86 -6.13 -6.87 -0.55
CA SER A 86 -6.30 -7.97 -1.52
C SER A 86 -7.76 -8.19 -1.94
N GLN A 87 -8.70 -7.92 -1.02
CA GLN A 87 -10.13 -8.06 -1.26
C GLN A 87 -10.75 -6.82 -1.92
N HIS A 88 -10.32 -5.61 -1.54
CA HIS A 88 -11.03 -4.37 -1.89
C HIS A 88 -10.28 -3.46 -2.87
N ALA A 89 -8.96 -3.58 -3.01
CA ALA A 89 -8.16 -2.65 -3.82
C ALA A 89 -8.56 -2.66 -5.31
N ALA A 90 -9.01 -3.80 -5.83
CA ALA A 90 -9.48 -3.89 -7.22
C ALA A 90 -10.80 -3.14 -7.47
N SER A 91 -11.57 -2.85 -6.42
CA SER A 91 -12.82 -2.08 -6.51
C SER A 91 -12.60 -0.58 -6.39
N ASP A 92 -11.37 -0.14 -6.10
CA ASP A 92 -11.04 1.28 -6.01
C ASP A 92 -10.77 1.86 -7.42
N PRO A 93 -11.59 2.81 -7.91
CA PRO A 93 -11.43 3.39 -9.23
C PRO A 93 -10.11 4.15 -9.40
N MET A 94 -9.56 4.73 -8.33
CA MET A 94 -8.26 5.42 -8.39
C MET A 94 -7.12 4.43 -8.58
N VAL A 95 -7.14 3.32 -7.85
CA VAL A 95 -6.15 2.24 -7.99
C VAL A 95 -6.25 1.60 -9.36
N ALA A 96 -7.47 1.32 -9.84
CA ALA A 96 -7.70 0.78 -11.18
C ALA A 96 -7.21 1.75 -12.28
N GLY A 97 -7.49 3.04 -12.16
CA GLY A 97 -7.04 4.07 -13.09
C GLY A 97 -5.52 4.19 -13.15
N GLN A 98 -4.86 4.16 -11.98
CA GLN A 98 -3.39 4.14 -11.91
C GLN A 98 -2.81 2.88 -12.55
N ALA A 99 -3.34 1.70 -12.23
CA ALA A 99 -2.91 0.45 -12.84
C ALA A 99 -3.08 0.43 -14.36
N ALA A 100 -4.19 0.97 -14.87
CA ALA A 100 -4.45 1.10 -16.31
C ALA A 100 -3.45 2.03 -17.00
N ALA A 101 -3.10 3.16 -16.37
CA ALA A 101 -2.08 4.07 -16.90
C ALA A 101 -0.71 3.38 -17.00
N PHE A 102 -0.29 2.67 -15.95
CA PHE A 102 0.95 1.88 -15.97
C PHE A 102 0.94 0.79 -17.05
N ALA A 103 -0.16 0.03 -17.16
CA ALA A 103 -0.30 -1.00 -18.19
C ALA A 103 -0.27 -0.42 -19.61
N SER A 104 -0.88 0.74 -19.83
CA SER A 104 -0.86 1.43 -21.12
C SER A 104 0.54 1.89 -21.53
N SER A 105 1.33 2.39 -20.58
CA SER A 105 2.74 2.73 -20.82
C SER A 105 3.58 1.50 -21.17
N SER A 106 3.32 0.34 -20.56
CA SER A 106 4.02 -0.92 -20.86
C SER A 106 3.54 -1.61 -22.15
N GLY A 107 2.26 -1.50 -22.52
CA GLY A 107 1.70 -2.09 -23.75
C GLY A 107 2.10 -1.37 -25.03
N SER A 108 2.50 -0.10 -24.94
CA SER A 108 2.98 0.68 -26.09
C SER A 108 4.28 0.13 -26.69
N ALA A 109 5.07 -0.64 -25.91
CA ALA A 109 6.27 -1.34 -26.40
C ALA A 109 5.96 -2.65 -27.15
N LEU A 110 4.80 -3.28 -26.89
CA LEU A 110 4.35 -4.51 -27.56
C LEU A 110 3.62 -4.25 -28.88
N GLY A 111 2.96 -3.09 -29.02
CA GLY A 111 2.24 -2.69 -30.23
C GLY A 111 3.10 -2.00 -31.30
N SER A 112 4.29 -1.51 -30.97
CA SER A 112 5.12 -0.69 -31.88
C SER A 112 6.32 -1.42 -32.51
N GLY A 113 6.35 -2.76 -32.49
CA GLY A 113 7.40 -3.54 -33.18
C GLY A 113 8.62 -3.91 -32.34
N GLY A 114 8.47 -4.09 -31.02
CA GLY A 114 9.51 -4.66 -30.16
C GLY A 114 9.68 -6.18 -30.33
N MET A 115 10.49 -6.57 -31.32
CA MET A 115 11.35 -7.77 -31.38
C MET A 115 11.03 -8.98 -30.46
N PHE A 116 9.88 -9.67 -30.62
CA PHE A 116 9.66 -10.97 -29.91
C PHE A 116 8.93 -12.06 -30.70
N PHE A 117 8.82 -11.93 -32.02
CA PHE A 117 8.43 -13.05 -32.87
C PHE A 117 9.68 -13.61 -33.56
N PRO A 118 10.00 -14.91 -33.44
CA PRO A 118 11.07 -15.51 -34.22
C PRO A 118 10.69 -15.37 -35.70
N GLN A 119 11.34 -14.44 -36.39
CA GLN A 119 11.19 -14.25 -37.82
C GLN A 119 11.57 -15.58 -38.49
N GLN A 120 10.58 -16.30 -39.02
CA GLN A 120 10.82 -17.46 -39.86
C GLN A 120 11.77 -17.02 -40.97
N ARG A 121 13.04 -17.45 -40.88
CA ARG A 121 14.06 -17.25 -41.90
C ARG A 121 13.55 -17.91 -43.19
N LYS A 122 12.92 -17.14 -44.07
CA LYS A 122 12.67 -17.56 -45.45
C LYS A 122 14.04 -17.87 -46.06
N LYS A 123 14.30 -19.17 -46.32
CA LYS A 123 15.49 -19.62 -47.05
C LYS A 123 15.47 -18.96 -48.42
N HIS A 124 16.37 -18.01 -48.64
CA HIS A 124 16.60 -17.41 -49.94
C HIS A 124 17.29 -18.46 -50.82
N VAL A 125 16.61 -18.90 -51.87
CA VAL A 125 17.15 -19.78 -52.91
C VAL A 125 18.26 -19.01 -53.64
N PRO A 126 19.46 -19.58 -53.87
CA PRO A 126 20.50 -18.86 -54.60
C PRO A 126 20.13 -18.84 -56.09
N ARG A 127 19.51 -17.75 -56.54
CA ARG A 127 19.43 -17.46 -57.97
C ARG A 127 20.67 -16.67 -58.34
N ALA A 128 21.46 -17.26 -59.24
CA ALA A 128 22.70 -16.73 -59.77
C ALA A 128 22.48 -15.35 -60.46
N GLY A 129 23.52 -14.52 -60.37
CA GLY A 129 23.63 -13.16 -60.95
C GLY A 129 23.96 -12.18 -59.82
N GLY A 130 25.16 -11.63 -59.65
CA GLY A 130 26.13 -11.16 -60.64
C GLY A 130 26.39 -9.69 -60.27
N GLY A 131 27.62 -9.35 -59.85
CA GLY A 131 28.01 -7.96 -59.58
C GLY A 131 28.79 -7.81 -58.27
N GLY A 132 30.10 -7.57 -58.42
CA GLY A 132 31.04 -7.41 -57.31
C GLY A 132 30.92 -6.10 -56.55
N GLY A 133 31.54 -6.08 -55.37
CA GLY A 133 31.64 -4.90 -54.51
C GLY A 133 32.34 -5.26 -53.21
N THR A 134 33.65 -5.19 -53.22
CA THR A 134 34.52 -5.23 -52.03
C THR A 134 34.31 -4.00 -51.16
N GLY A 135 34.27 -4.19 -49.83
CA GLY A 135 34.70 -3.17 -48.87
C GLY A 135 33.61 -2.32 -48.23
N GLY A 136 33.56 -2.32 -46.91
CA GLY A 136 32.81 -1.36 -46.12
C GLY A 136 32.52 -1.84 -44.70
N ASP A 137 33.51 -1.78 -43.82
CA ASP A 137 33.24 -1.64 -42.39
C ASP A 137 32.51 -0.31 -42.19
N GLY A 138 31.18 -0.37 -42.07
CA GLY A 138 30.31 0.80 -42.00
C GLY A 138 29.44 0.74 -40.75
N ALA A 139 29.93 1.32 -39.66
CA ALA A 139 29.09 1.81 -38.59
C ALA A 139 28.15 2.90 -39.13
N GLY A 140 26.84 2.81 -38.88
CA GLY A 140 25.94 3.96 -38.99
C GLY A 140 24.56 3.68 -39.58
N GLY A 141 23.51 4.14 -38.86
CA GLY A 141 22.13 4.25 -39.34
C GLY A 141 21.11 3.79 -38.30
N ALA A 142 21.06 4.40 -37.11
CA ALA A 142 20.21 5.55 -36.79
C ALA A 142 18.71 5.21 -36.72
N SER A 143 18.25 5.14 -35.47
CA SER A 143 16.88 5.08 -34.95
C SER A 143 15.80 5.68 -35.85
N SER A 144 14.95 4.82 -36.42
CA SER A 144 13.59 5.21 -36.84
C SER A 144 12.63 5.15 -35.65
N GLN A 145 12.94 5.90 -34.57
CA GLN A 145 11.99 6.13 -33.48
C GLN A 145 11.09 7.30 -33.89
N GLY A 146 10.10 7.02 -34.72
CA GLY A 146 9.00 7.95 -34.97
C GLY A 146 8.17 8.09 -33.70
N GLY A 147 8.11 9.28 -33.13
CA GLY A 147 7.24 9.60 -32.00
C GLY A 147 5.77 9.64 -32.42
N ALA A 148 4.91 8.98 -31.66
CA ALA A 148 3.46 9.10 -31.82
C ALA A 148 2.99 10.43 -31.19
N GLY A 149 2.64 11.39 -32.03
CA GLY A 149 2.01 12.65 -31.63
C GLY A 149 0.55 12.43 -31.18
N GLY A 150 0.18 13.04 -30.06
CA GLY A 150 -1.20 13.14 -29.62
C GLY A 150 -1.95 14.27 -30.33
N GLY A 151 -3.28 14.16 -30.43
CA GLY A 151 -4.11 15.26 -30.95
C GLY A 151 -5.57 14.91 -31.22
N GLY A 152 -6.37 14.79 -30.15
CA GLY A 152 -7.74 15.29 -30.05
C GLY A 152 -8.85 14.65 -30.89
N ARG A 153 -9.92 14.20 -30.21
CA ARG A 153 -11.27 14.80 -30.26
C ARG A 153 -11.91 14.68 -28.89
#